data_AF-A0A673IZR8-F1
#
_entry.id   AF-A0A673IZR8-F1
#
_cell.length_a   1.000
_cell.length_b   1.000
_cell.length_c   1.000
_cell.angle_alpha   90.00
_cell.angle_beta   90.00
_cell.angle_gamma   90.00
#
_symmetry.space_group_name_H-M   'P 1'
#
loop_
_entity.id
_entity.type
_entity.pdbx_description
1 polymer ?
#
loop_
_entity_poly.entity_id
_entity_poly.type
_entity_poly.pdbx_seq_one_letter_code
_entity_poly.pdbx_strand_id
1 'polypeptide(L)'
;MGQGDERDMQLIALEQLCMLLLMSDNVDRCFETCPPRTFLPALCKIFLDESAPDNVLEVTARAITYYLDVSAECTRRIVGVDGAIKALCNRLVVVELNNRTSRDLAEQCVKVLELICTRESGAVFEAGGLNCVLSFIRDSGHLVLGSV
;
A
#
# COMPACT_ATOMS: atom_id res chain seq x y z
N MET A 1 15.82 21.29 13.09
CA MET A 1 15.33 19.91 13.34
C MET A 1 15.29 19.23 11.99
N GLY A 2 16.00 18.11 11.84
CA GLY A 2 16.29 17.53 10.54
C GLY A 2 15.13 16.71 10.00
N GLN A 3 14.89 16.77 8.69
CA GLN A 3 13.88 15.97 7.96
C GLN A 3 13.93 14.45 8.27
N GLY A 4 15.05 13.93 8.78
CA GLY A 4 15.20 12.54 9.21
C GLY A 4 14.39 12.20 10.47
N ASP A 5 14.33 13.09 11.46
CA ASP A 5 13.62 12.85 12.73
C ASP A 5 12.09 12.78 12.53
N GLU A 6 11.55 13.63 11.65
CA GLU A 6 10.11 13.65 11.35
C GLU A 6 9.66 12.37 10.65
N ARG A 7 10.49 11.80 9.76
CA ARG A 7 10.21 10.55 9.07
C ARG A 7 10.31 9.34 10.00
N ASP A 8 11.29 9.32 10.90
CA ASP A 8 11.44 8.25 11.90
C ASP A 8 10.25 8.24 12.86
N MET A 9 9.82 9.42 13.31
CA MET A 9 8.61 9.57 14.12
C MET A 9 7.34 9.12 13.37
N GLN A 10 7.22 9.46 12.08
CA GLN A 10 6.10 9.01 11.24
C GLN A 10 6.09 7.49 11.08
N LEU A 11 7.26 6.88 10.89
CA LEU A 11 7.43 5.44 10.77
C LEU A 11 7.02 4.74 12.06
N ILE A 12 7.51 5.21 13.21
CA ILE A 12 7.14 4.70 14.53
C ILE A 12 5.63 4.82 14.79
N ALA A 13 5.01 5.92 14.36
CA ALA A 13 3.57 6.10 14.47
C ALA A 13 2.77 5.15 13.56
N LEU A 14 3.25 4.89 12.34
CA LEU A 14 2.67 3.94 11.39
C LEU A 14 2.79 2.49 11.87
N GLU A 15 3.95 2.11 12.41
CA GLU A 15 4.15 0.77 12.99
C GLU A 15 3.22 0.56 14.18
N GLN A 16 3.12 1.54 15.08
CA GLN A 16 2.17 1.48 16.20
C GLN A 16 0.72 1.40 15.72
N LEU A 17 0.34 2.16 14.69
CA LEU A 17 -0.98 2.08 14.08
C LEU A 17 -1.24 0.68 13.49
N CYS A 18 -0.28 0.14 12.73
CA CYS A 18 -0.38 -1.18 12.11
C CYS A 18 -0.49 -2.29 13.16
N MET A 19 0.30 -2.20 14.24
CA MET A 19 0.26 -3.14 15.36
C MET A 19 -1.06 -3.04 16.13
N LEU A 20 -1.59 -1.83 16.32
CA LEU A 20 -2.90 -1.61 16.94
C LEU A 20 -4.03 -2.18 16.07
N LEU A 21 -3.99 -1.95 14.75
CA LEU A 21 -4.95 -2.52 13.80
C LEU A 21 -4.88 -4.05 13.75
N LEU A 22 -3.69 -4.63 13.86
CA LEU A 22 -3.47 -6.07 13.84
C LEU A 22 -3.91 -6.77 15.14
N MET A 23 -3.71 -6.12 16.29
CA MET A 23 -4.01 -6.68 17.62
C MET A 23 -5.45 -6.39 18.09
N SER A 24 -6.15 -5.47 17.44
CA SER A 24 -7.50 -5.12 17.85
C SER A 24 -8.49 -6.18 17.38
N ASP A 25 -8.97 -6.96 18.34
CA ASP A 25 -10.04 -7.94 18.16
C ASP A 25 -11.41 -7.26 17.90
N ASN A 26 -11.51 -5.94 18.06
CA ASN A 26 -12.76 -5.20 17.92
C ASN A 26 -12.68 -4.11 16.84
N VAL A 27 -13.30 -4.42 15.70
CA VAL A 27 -13.40 -3.58 14.50
C VAL A 27 -14.04 -2.22 14.78
N ASP A 28 -15.11 -2.16 15.55
CA ASP A 28 -15.80 -0.90 15.87
C ASP A 28 -14.89 0.05 16.65
N ARG A 29 -14.12 -0.49 17.61
CA ARG A 29 -13.18 0.31 18.42
C ARG A 29 -11.97 0.80 17.60
N CYS A 30 -11.55 0.02 16.60
CA CYS A 30 -10.57 0.46 15.61
C CYS A 30 -11.09 1.66 14.82
N PHE A 31 -12.33 1.61 14.32
CA PHE A 31 -12.89 2.71 13.55
C PHE A 31 -13.19 3.95 14.39
N GLU A 32 -13.51 3.79 15.67
CA GLU A 32 -13.64 4.92 16.60
C GLU A 32 -12.30 5.62 16.85
N THR A 33 -11.23 4.84 17.07
CA THR A 33 -9.89 5.38 17.35
C THR A 33 -9.22 5.89 16.07
N CYS A 34 -9.46 5.22 14.95
CA CYS A 34 -8.81 5.46 13.67
C CYS A 34 -9.88 5.46 12.55
N PRO A 35 -10.59 6.59 12.36
CA PRO A 35 -11.66 6.66 11.38
C PRO A 35 -11.11 6.51 9.96
N PRO A 36 -11.69 5.62 9.13
CA PRO A 36 -11.17 5.31 7.81
C PRO A 36 -11.33 6.49 6.85
N ARG A 37 -12.27 7.40 7.16
CA ARG A 37 -12.48 8.65 6.42
C ARG A 37 -11.28 9.60 6.48
N THR A 38 -10.49 9.56 7.54
CA THR A 38 -9.33 10.44 7.73
C THR A 38 -8.02 9.69 7.49
N PHE A 39 -7.93 8.45 7.96
CA PHE A 39 -6.70 7.66 7.87
C PHE A 39 -6.42 7.15 6.46
N LEU A 40 -7.39 6.60 5.73
CA LEU A 40 -7.16 6.12 4.36
C LEU A 40 -6.57 7.21 3.44
N PRO A 41 -7.15 8.42 3.35
CA PRO A 41 -6.56 9.45 2.51
C PRO A 41 -5.17 9.90 2.98
N ALA A 42 -4.88 9.84 4.29
CA ALA A 42 -3.53 10.09 4.79
C ALA A 42 -2.54 9.00 4.35
N LEU A 43 -2.92 7.71 4.46
CA LEU A 43 -2.12 6.57 3.99
C LEU A 43 -1.87 6.65 2.48
N CYS A 44 -2.89 6.99 1.69
CA CYS A 44 -2.73 7.21 0.24
C CYS A 44 -1.78 8.37 -0.09
N LYS A 45 -1.78 9.45 0.71
CA LYS A 45 -0.83 10.56 0.54
C LYS A 45 0.61 10.15 0.81
N ILE A 46 0.84 9.20 1.72
CA ILE A 46 2.17 8.64 1.95
C ILE A 46 2.66 7.89 0.69
N PHE A 47 1.76 7.15 0.02
CA PHE A 47 2.08 6.50 -1.26
C PHE A 47 2.40 7.48 -2.38
N LEU A 48 1.78 8.66 -2.37
CA LEU A 48 2.04 9.73 -3.32
C LEU A 48 3.39 10.43 -3.08
N ASP A 49 3.97 10.32 -1.90
CA ASP A 49 5.29 10.87 -1.60
C ASP A 49 6.38 9.99 -2.22
N GLU A 50 7.03 10.47 -3.26
CA GLU A 50 8.09 9.74 -3.98
C GLU A 50 9.34 9.51 -3.13
N SER A 51 9.58 10.36 -2.13
CA SER A 51 10.71 10.29 -1.20
C SER A 51 10.48 9.35 -0.01
N ALA A 52 9.29 8.75 0.11
CA ALA A 52 8.99 7.79 1.16
C ALA A 52 9.81 6.50 0.97
N PRO A 53 10.50 6.03 2.03
CA PRO A 53 11.29 4.81 1.96
C PRO A 53 10.40 3.55 1.93
N ASP A 54 10.93 2.46 1.37
CA ASP A 54 10.15 1.23 1.13
C ASP A 54 9.54 0.61 2.39
N ASN A 55 10.22 0.71 3.53
CA ASN A 55 9.72 0.22 4.82
C ASN A 55 8.47 0.98 5.30
N VAL A 56 8.43 2.30 5.14
CA VAL A 56 7.25 3.12 5.48
C VAL A 56 6.10 2.76 4.56
N LEU A 57 6.37 2.62 3.26
CA LEU A 57 5.35 2.27 2.27
C LEU A 57 4.80 0.85 2.50
N GLU A 58 5.64 -0.09 2.90
CA GLU A 58 5.25 -1.48 3.18
C GLU A 58 4.25 -1.53 4.33
N VAL A 59 4.58 -0.91 5.46
CA VAL A 59 3.69 -0.80 6.62
C VAL A 59 2.40 -0.05 6.25
N THR A 60 2.50 0.99 5.42
CA THR A 60 1.34 1.74 4.92
C THR A 60 0.41 0.85 4.08
N ALA A 61 0.95 0.02 3.18
CA ALA A 61 0.16 -0.91 2.37
C ALA A 61 -0.51 -1.98 3.23
N ARG A 62 0.17 -2.49 4.26
CA ARG A 62 -0.44 -3.42 5.23
C ARG A 62 -1.59 -2.78 5.98
N ALA A 63 -1.41 -1.56 6.49
CA ALA A 63 -2.48 -0.83 7.15
C ALA A 63 -3.70 -0.65 6.23
N ILE A 64 -3.48 -0.27 4.97
CA ILE A 64 -4.54 -0.18 3.96
C ILE A 64 -5.23 -1.54 3.76
N THR A 65 -4.45 -2.62 3.63
CA THR A 65 -4.98 -3.98 3.49
C THR A 65 -5.88 -4.35 4.66
N TYR A 66 -5.48 -4.05 5.91
CA TYR A 66 -6.32 -4.31 7.07
C TYR A 66 -7.64 -3.51 7.03
N TYR A 67 -7.60 -2.24 6.64
CA TYR A 67 -8.84 -1.47 6.46
C TYR A 67 -9.76 -2.04 5.37
N LEU A 68 -9.18 -2.57 4.29
CA LEU A 68 -9.90 -3.18 3.19
C LEU A 68 -10.51 -4.55 3.57
N ASP A 69 -9.76 -5.35 4.35
CA ASP A 69 -10.20 -6.66 4.87
C ASP A 69 -11.39 -6.50 5.83
N VAL A 70 -11.31 -5.48 6.68
CA VAL A 70 -12.38 -5.12 7.63
C VAL A 70 -13.60 -4.55 6.91
N SER A 71 -13.41 -3.65 5.93
CA SER A 71 -14.52 -3.04 5.20
C SER A 71 -14.18 -2.80 3.74
N ALA A 72 -14.88 -3.52 2.87
CA ALA A 72 -14.79 -3.35 1.43
C ALA A 72 -15.32 -1.98 0.93
N GLU A 73 -16.00 -1.18 1.77
CA GLU A 73 -16.39 0.20 1.44
C GLU A 73 -15.20 1.18 1.43
N CYS A 74 -14.10 0.81 2.08
CA CYS A 74 -12.86 1.58 2.09
C CYS A 74 -12.24 1.71 0.68
N THR A 75 -12.48 0.75 -0.22
CA THR A 75 -11.99 0.77 -1.61
C THR A 75 -12.37 2.06 -2.35
N ARG A 76 -13.64 2.48 -2.29
CA ARG A 76 -14.13 3.72 -2.90
C ARG A 76 -13.42 4.97 -2.38
N ARG A 77 -13.02 4.98 -1.10
CA ARG A 77 -12.30 6.12 -0.52
C ARG A 77 -10.89 6.23 -1.08
N ILE A 78 -10.21 5.11 -1.26
CA ILE A 78 -8.88 5.06 -1.86
C ILE A 78 -8.95 5.54 -3.32
N VAL A 79 -9.93 5.07 -4.07
CA VAL A 79 -10.17 5.48 -5.47
C VAL A 79 -10.48 6.97 -5.57
N GLY A 80 -11.19 7.54 -4.59
CA GLY A 80 -11.46 8.97 -4.50
C GLY A 80 -10.24 9.83 -4.20
N VAL A 81 -9.09 9.26 -3.82
CA VAL A 81 -7.83 9.99 -3.69
C VAL A 81 -7.14 10.00 -5.04
N ASP A 82 -7.09 11.18 -5.66
CA ASP A 82 -6.50 11.36 -6.98
C ASP A 82 -5.04 10.87 -7.00
N GLY A 83 -4.73 10.03 -7.99
CA GLY A 83 -3.39 9.46 -8.17
C GLY A 83 -3.01 8.33 -7.22
N ALA A 84 -3.83 7.95 -6.22
CA ALA A 84 -3.44 6.92 -5.23
C ALA A 84 -3.18 5.55 -5.87
N ILE A 85 -4.08 5.08 -6.74
CA ILE A 85 -3.91 3.81 -7.45
C ILE A 85 -2.71 3.88 -8.39
N LYS A 86 -2.52 5.01 -9.08
CA LYS A 86 -1.38 5.22 -9.97
C LYS A 86 -0.06 5.19 -9.21
N ALA A 87 -0.01 5.76 -8.00
CA ALA A 87 1.17 5.71 -7.14
C ALA A 87 1.49 4.28 -6.69
N LEU A 88 0.49 3.50 -6.27
CA LEU A 88 0.63 2.07 -5.97
C LEU A 88 1.21 1.30 -7.18
N CYS A 89 0.66 1.54 -8.37
CA CYS A 89 1.17 0.93 -9.60
C CYS A 89 2.60 1.38 -9.91
N ASN A 90 2.93 2.66 -9.74
CA ASN A 90 4.28 3.15 -10.00
C ASN A 90 5.31 2.51 -9.07
N ARG A 91 4.97 2.30 -7.79
CA ARG A 91 5.85 1.58 -6.84
C ARG A 91 6.16 0.16 -7.30
N LEU A 92 5.20 -0.55 -7.89
CA LEU A 92 5.42 -1.87 -8.47
C LEU A 92 6.30 -1.87 -9.74
N VAL A 93 6.34 -0.76 -10.49
CA VAL A 93 7.20 -0.64 -11.68
C VAL A 93 8.64 -0.29 -11.29
N VAL A 94 8.83 0.51 -10.25
CA VAL A 94 10.14 0.99 -9.79
C VAL A 94 10.81 0.02 -8.81
N VAL A 95 10.09 -1.00 -8.32
CA VAL A 95 10.60 -1.91 -7.30
C VAL A 95 11.86 -2.67 -7.76
N GLU A 96 12.90 -2.61 -6.93
CA GLU A 96 14.12 -3.38 -7.15
C GLU A 96 14.06 -4.72 -6.40
N LEU A 97 13.94 -5.83 -7.14
CA LEU A 97 13.79 -7.18 -6.58
C LEU A 97 15.04 -7.70 -5.84
N ASN A 98 16.16 -6.98 -5.90
CA ASN A 98 17.39 -7.31 -5.19
C ASN A 98 17.28 -7.07 -3.67
N ASN A 99 16.40 -6.17 -3.23
CA ASN A 99 16.21 -5.87 -1.82
C ASN A 99 15.03 -6.65 -1.23
N ARG A 100 15.17 -7.14 0.01
CA ARG A 100 14.09 -7.91 0.66
C ARG A 100 12.89 -7.03 0.98
N THR A 101 13.13 -5.82 1.50
CA THR A 101 12.06 -4.88 1.88
C THR A 101 11.24 -4.43 0.67
N SER A 102 11.90 -4.11 -0.45
CA SER A 102 11.22 -3.71 -1.68
C SER A 102 10.36 -4.84 -2.25
N ARG A 103 10.82 -6.11 -2.13
CA ARG A 103 9.99 -7.29 -2.48
C ARG A 103 8.74 -7.41 -1.61
N ASP A 104 8.87 -7.21 -0.31
CA ASP A 104 7.73 -7.25 0.62
C ASP A 104 6.73 -6.13 0.29
N LEU A 105 7.23 -4.92 0.04
CA LEU A 105 6.41 -3.79 -0.44
C LEU A 105 5.64 -4.14 -1.72
N ALA A 106 6.29 -4.74 -2.71
CA ALA A 106 5.62 -5.14 -3.94
C ALA A 106 4.51 -6.17 -3.68
N GLU A 107 4.76 -7.18 -2.86
CA GLU A 107 3.73 -8.16 -2.47
C GLU A 107 2.51 -7.45 -1.84
N GLN A 108 2.74 -6.53 -0.90
CA GLN A 108 1.67 -5.77 -0.27
C GLN A 108 0.94 -4.87 -1.28
N CYS A 109 1.65 -4.25 -2.22
CA CYS A 109 1.03 -3.41 -3.26
C CYS A 109 0.14 -4.24 -4.20
N VAL A 110 0.58 -5.44 -4.61
CA VAL A 110 -0.26 -6.35 -5.41
C VAL A 110 -1.51 -6.73 -4.62
N LYS A 111 -1.38 -7.05 -3.34
CA LYS A 111 -2.51 -7.42 -2.48
C LYS A 111 -3.53 -6.28 -2.32
N VAL A 112 -3.06 -5.05 -2.11
CA VAL A 112 -3.93 -3.86 -2.07
C VAL A 112 -4.64 -3.66 -3.41
N LEU A 113 -3.93 -3.78 -4.53
CA LEU A 113 -4.52 -3.65 -5.87
C LEU A 113 -5.55 -4.75 -6.16
N GLU A 114 -5.28 -5.99 -5.76
CA GLU A 114 -6.22 -7.11 -5.87
C GLU A 114 -7.52 -6.79 -5.14
N LEU A 115 -7.43 -6.39 -3.86
CA LEU A 115 -8.58 -6.04 -3.04
C LEU A 115 -9.39 -4.88 -3.64
N ILE A 116 -8.74 -3.83 -4.13
CA ILE A 116 -9.43 -2.71 -4.79
C ILE A 116 -10.11 -3.18 -6.09
N CYS A 117 -9.42 -4.02 -6.87
CA CYS A 117 -9.91 -4.54 -8.15
C CYS A 117 -11.21 -5.35 -8.00
N THR A 118 -11.43 -6.02 -6.86
CA THR A 118 -12.67 -6.77 -6.60
C THR A 118 -13.95 -5.93 -6.69
N ARG A 119 -13.86 -4.62 -6.46
CA ARG A 119 -15.01 -3.70 -6.46
C ARG A 119 -14.87 -2.55 -7.46
N GLU A 120 -13.66 -2.02 -7.59
CA GLU A 120 -13.37 -0.78 -8.32
C GLU A 120 -12.40 -1.09 -9.47
N SER A 121 -12.66 -2.20 -10.18
CA SER A 121 -11.86 -2.66 -11.32
C SER A 121 -11.68 -1.61 -12.41
N GLY A 122 -12.69 -0.75 -12.63
CA GLY A 122 -12.61 0.37 -13.58
C GLY A 122 -11.48 1.34 -13.23
N ALA A 123 -11.37 1.75 -11.96
CA ALA A 123 -10.33 2.67 -11.52
C ALA A 123 -8.92 2.04 -11.59
N VAL A 124 -8.80 0.74 -11.28
CA VAL A 124 -7.54 0.00 -11.43
C VAL A 124 -7.12 -0.10 -12.91
N PHE A 125 -8.08 -0.32 -13.80
CA PHE A 125 -7.84 -0.37 -15.24
C PHE A 125 -7.40 0.99 -15.79
N GLU A 126 -8.10 2.07 -15.46
CA GLU A 126 -7.76 3.43 -15.89
C GLU A 126 -6.39 3.90 -15.37
N ALA A 127 -6.01 3.48 -14.16
CA ALA A 127 -4.69 3.74 -13.61
C ALA A 127 -3.56 2.91 -14.26
N GLY A 128 -3.88 1.97 -15.15
CA GLY A 128 -2.91 1.09 -15.80
C GLY A 128 -2.42 -0.07 -14.92
N GLY A 129 -3.15 -0.42 -13.86
CA GLY A 129 -2.73 -1.44 -12.90
C GLY A 129 -2.53 -2.82 -13.51
N LEU A 130 -3.33 -3.18 -14.52
CA LEU A 130 -3.19 -4.47 -15.20
C LEU A 130 -1.83 -4.59 -15.92
N ASN A 131 -1.43 -3.55 -16.65
CA ASN A 131 -0.14 -3.52 -17.36
C ASN A 131 1.04 -3.52 -16.37
N CYS A 132 0.89 -2.78 -15.26
CA CYS A 132 1.86 -2.74 -14.19
C CYS A 132 2.10 -4.13 -13.57
N VAL A 133 1.04 -4.82 -13.13
CA VAL A 133 1.14 -6.15 -12.50
C VAL A 133 1.71 -7.18 -13.48
N LEU A 134 1.29 -7.16 -14.75
CA LEU A 134 1.84 -8.05 -15.79
C LEU A 134 3.33 -7.81 -16.03
N SER A 135 3.77 -6.54 -16.05
CA SER A 135 5.19 -6.22 -16.17
C SER A 135 5.99 -6.68 -14.96
N PHE A 136 5.43 -6.52 -13.75
CA PHE A 136 6.05 -7.01 -12.52
C PHE A 136 6.20 -8.54 -12.51
N ILE A 137 5.17 -9.28 -12.93
CA ILE A 137 5.22 -10.75 -13.05
C ILE A 137 6.27 -11.18 -14.06
N ARG A 138 6.35 -10.49 -15.21
CA ARG A 138 7.37 -10.76 -16.23
C ARG A 138 8.79 -10.57 -15.68
N ASP A 139 9.02 -9.47 -14.95
CA ASP A 139 10.33 -9.16 -14.36
C ASP A 139 10.72 -10.16 -13.26
N SER A 140 9.77 -10.47 -12.37
CA SER A 140 9.92 -11.49 -11.33
C SER A 140 10.14 -12.89 -11.90
N GLY A 141 9.45 -13.22 -13.00
CA GLY A 141 9.59 -14.51 -13.70
C GLY A 141 10.96 -14.68 -14.34
N HIS A 142 11.60 -13.61 -14.79
CA HIS A 142 12.95 -13.64 -15.37
C HIS A 142 14.03 -13.96 -14.31
N LEU A 143 13.83 -13.54 -13.06
CA LEU A 143 14.70 -13.87 -11.93
C LEU A 143 14.59 -15.34 -11.50
N VAL A 144 13.40 -15.95 -11.62
CA VAL A 144 13.18 -17.36 -11.28
C VAL A 144 13.65 -18.30 -12.39
N LEU A 145 13.51 -17.92 -13.66
CA LEU A 145 13.91 -18.74 -14.81
C LEU A 145 15.36 -18.52 -15.28
N GLY A 146 16.01 -17.43 -14.87
CA GLY A 146 17.41 -17.13 -15.21
C GLY A 146 18.47 -17.89 -14.38
N SER A 147 18.05 -18.84 -13.55
CA SER A 147 18.94 -19.72 -12.75
C SER A 147 18.93 -21.18 -13.21
N VAL A 148 18.53 -21.46 -14.45
CA VAL A 148 18.58 -22.81 -15.06
C VAL A 148 19.51 -22.81 -16.27
#